data_AF-A0ABC9VKC2-F1
#
_entry.id   AF-A0ABC9VKC2-F1
#
_cell.length_a   1.000
_cell.length_b   1.000
_cell.length_c   1.000
_cell.angle_alpha   90.00
_cell.angle_beta   90.00
_cell.angle_gamma   90.00
#
_symmetry.space_group_name_H-M   'P 1'
#
loop_
_entity.id
_entity.type
_entity.pdbx_description
1 polymer ?
#
loop_
_entity_poly.entity_id
_entity_poly.type
_entity_poly.pdbx_seq_one_letter_code
_entity_poly.pdbx_strand_id
1 'polypeptide(L)'
;MEALTTIEAVKQLAPNAFRAISDDTINALIATATAQVLADGFPDSTTTYDGIGVKIRELACKALTCHLATLDNASAQGVASEKVSVIERTYIDRSTRKWYDQSPWGQLYHMLYLEYAGGNGYVDERVILH
;
A
#
# COMPACT_ATOMS: atom_id res chain seq x y z
N MET A 1 6.12 -0.84 15.54
CA MET A 1 6.26 -1.31 14.15
C MET A 1 6.99 -0.21 13.40
N GLU A 2 8.12 -0.51 12.76
CA GLU A 2 8.87 0.47 11.97
C GLU A 2 8.15 0.73 10.65
N ALA A 3 8.07 2.00 10.21
CA ALA A 3 7.41 2.36 8.96
C ALA A 3 8.27 1.96 7.75
N LEU A 4 7.63 1.36 6.73
CA LEU A 4 8.32 0.90 5.52
C LEU A 4 8.61 2.02 4.50
N THR A 5 8.05 3.21 4.69
CA THR A 5 8.22 4.38 3.81
C THR A 5 8.08 5.68 4.62
N THR A 6 8.42 6.82 4.01
CA THR A 6 8.27 8.15 4.61
C THR A 6 7.16 8.98 3.96
N ILE A 7 6.76 10.07 4.63
CA ILE A 7 5.81 11.07 4.13
C ILE A 7 6.30 11.69 2.82
N GLU A 8 7.59 12.06 2.76
CA GLU A 8 8.21 12.67 1.58
C GLU A 8 8.10 11.73 0.38
N ALA A 9 8.35 10.45 0.59
CA ALA A 9 8.35 9.47 -0.49
C ALA A 9 6.95 9.29 -1.11
N VAL A 10 5.89 9.29 -0.29
CA VAL A 10 4.50 9.16 -0.79
C VAL A 10 3.99 10.47 -1.41
N LYS A 11 4.39 11.63 -0.88
CA LYS A 11 4.12 12.95 -1.49
C LYS A 11 4.82 13.11 -2.84
N GLN A 12 6.03 12.59 -2.99
CA GLN A 12 6.74 12.59 -4.27
C GLN A 12 6.06 11.69 -5.30
N LEU A 13 5.57 10.52 -4.87
CA LEU A 13 4.91 9.57 -5.76
C LEU A 13 3.52 10.05 -6.23
N ALA A 14 2.73 10.63 -5.33
CA ALA A 14 1.37 11.08 -5.63
C ALA A 14 1.06 12.47 -5.04
N PRO A 15 1.73 13.54 -5.52
CA PRO A 15 1.64 14.87 -4.88
C PRO A 15 0.21 15.40 -4.79
N ASN A 16 -0.62 15.13 -5.80
CA ASN A 16 -2.02 15.55 -5.81
C ASN A 16 -2.89 14.81 -4.78
N ALA A 17 -2.57 13.54 -4.47
CA ALA A 17 -3.32 12.75 -3.51
C ALA A 17 -3.10 13.25 -2.07
N PHE A 18 -1.99 13.93 -1.79
CA PHE A 18 -1.61 14.35 -0.44
C PHE A 18 -1.68 15.86 -0.20
N ARG A 19 -2.08 16.65 -1.20
CA ARG A 19 -2.03 18.13 -1.15
C ARG A 19 -2.81 18.74 0.03
N ALA A 20 -3.90 18.09 0.46
CA ALA A 20 -4.78 18.56 1.54
C ALA A 20 -4.83 17.60 2.74
N ILE A 21 -3.91 16.64 2.82
CA ILE A 21 -3.85 15.64 3.89
C ILE A 21 -2.79 16.06 4.90
N SER A 22 -3.14 16.08 6.20
CA SER A 22 -2.17 16.40 7.25
C SER A 22 -1.12 15.30 7.40
N ASP A 23 0.08 15.67 7.84
CA ASP A 23 1.18 14.72 8.06
C ASP A 23 0.80 13.61 9.07
N ASP A 24 0.01 13.93 10.10
CA ASP A 24 -0.53 12.93 11.04
C ASP A 24 -1.41 11.89 10.33
N THR A 25 -2.27 12.34 9.40
CA THR A 25 -3.10 11.44 8.61
C THR A 25 -2.23 10.60 7.68
N ILE A 26 -1.22 11.19 7.05
CA ILE A 26 -0.29 10.44 6.18
C ILE A 26 0.44 9.37 7.00
N ASN A 27 0.91 9.69 8.21
CA ASN A 27 1.54 8.71 9.10
C ASN A 27 0.60 7.55 9.46
N ALA A 28 -0.67 7.83 9.75
CA ALA A 28 -1.66 6.79 10.03
C ALA A 28 -1.91 5.88 8.80
N LEU A 29 -1.95 6.46 7.60
CA LEU A 29 -2.06 5.71 6.35
C LEU A 29 -0.82 4.84 6.10
N ILE A 30 0.38 5.38 6.33
CA ILE A 30 1.65 4.64 6.22
C ILE A 30 1.68 3.48 7.21
N ALA A 31 1.26 3.68 8.46
CA ALA A 31 1.22 2.63 9.47
C ALA A 31 0.25 1.50 9.07
N THR A 32 -0.92 1.85 8.54
CA THR A 32 -1.91 0.90 8.03
C THR A 32 -1.36 0.12 6.84
N ALA A 33 -0.76 0.82 5.87
CA ALA A 33 -0.15 0.20 4.70
C ALA A 33 1.02 -0.71 5.09
N THR A 34 1.82 -0.30 6.07
CA THR A 34 2.95 -1.07 6.58
C THR A 34 2.49 -2.40 7.16
N ALA A 35 1.51 -2.37 8.05
CA ALA A 35 0.97 -3.58 8.66
C ALA A 35 0.41 -4.54 7.60
N GLN A 36 -0.27 -4.01 6.58
CA GLN A 36 -0.82 -4.83 5.51
C GLN A 36 0.26 -5.47 4.64
N VAL A 37 1.24 -4.69 4.18
CA VAL A 37 2.33 -5.18 3.33
C VAL A 37 3.12 -6.29 4.02
N LEU A 38 3.34 -6.17 5.33
CA LEU A 38 3.97 -7.22 6.12
C LEU A 38 3.09 -8.47 6.23
N ALA A 39 1.79 -8.29 6.45
CA ALA A 39 0.83 -9.40 6.52
C ALA A 39 0.69 -10.15 5.19
N ASP A 40 0.74 -9.43 4.08
CA ASP A 40 0.70 -10.00 2.73
C ASP A 40 2.01 -10.74 2.38
N GLY A 41 3.08 -10.58 3.16
CA GLY A 41 4.30 -11.39 3.01
C GLY A 41 5.24 -10.90 1.92
N PHE A 42 5.22 -9.60 1.58
CA PHE A 42 6.16 -9.04 0.61
C PHE A 42 7.64 -9.27 1.03
N PRO A 43 8.50 -9.78 0.14
CA PRO A 43 9.94 -9.83 0.41
C PRO A 43 10.51 -8.41 0.51
N ASP A 44 11.58 -8.22 1.28
CA ASP A 44 12.20 -6.90 1.47
C ASP A 44 12.62 -6.26 0.14
N SER A 45 13.22 -7.05 -0.73
CA SER A 45 13.68 -6.64 -2.04
C SER A 45 13.61 -7.76 -3.06
N THR A 46 13.65 -7.39 -4.34
CA THR A 46 13.84 -8.30 -5.47
C THR A 46 14.95 -7.75 -6.37
N THR A 47 15.38 -8.53 -7.35
CA THR A 47 16.38 -8.15 -8.34
C THR A 47 15.76 -8.21 -9.74
N THR A 48 15.91 -7.14 -10.53
CA THR A 48 15.45 -7.14 -11.92
C THR A 48 16.29 -8.09 -12.78
N TYR A 49 15.84 -8.36 -14.00
CA TYR A 49 16.61 -9.13 -14.98
C TYR A 49 18.01 -8.54 -15.22
N ASP A 50 18.14 -7.20 -15.17
CA ASP A 50 19.40 -6.48 -15.34
C ASP A 50 20.26 -6.42 -14.06
N GLY A 51 19.90 -7.17 -13.01
CA GLY A 51 20.67 -7.22 -11.76
C GLY A 51 20.44 -6.03 -10.82
N ILE A 52 19.41 -5.21 -11.06
CA ILE A 52 19.13 -4.03 -10.23
C ILE A 52 18.29 -4.43 -9.01
N GLY A 53 18.78 -4.12 -7.82
CA GLY A 53 18.03 -4.33 -6.58
C GLY A 53 16.87 -3.33 -6.44
N VAL A 54 15.67 -3.83 -6.16
CA VAL A 54 14.46 -3.05 -5.98
C VAL A 54 13.84 -3.38 -4.63
N LYS A 55 13.62 -2.35 -3.80
CA LYS A 55 12.96 -2.48 -2.48
C LYS A 55 11.45 -2.66 -2.65
N ILE A 56 11.04 -3.88 -2.98
CA ILE A 56 9.66 -4.17 -3.39
C ILE A 56 8.66 -4.00 -2.25
N ARG A 57 9.05 -4.31 -1.01
CA ARG A 57 8.24 -4.08 0.20
C ARG A 57 7.94 -2.59 0.41
N GLU A 58 8.95 -1.74 0.28
CA GLU A 58 8.79 -0.28 0.36
C GLU A 58 7.91 0.24 -0.78
N LEU A 59 8.08 -0.26 -2.01
CA LEU A 59 7.27 0.13 -3.16
C LEU A 59 5.79 -0.24 -2.98
N ALA A 60 5.51 -1.46 -2.50
CA ALA A 60 4.16 -1.90 -2.18
C ALA A 60 3.53 -1.00 -1.09
N CYS A 61 4.29 -0.66 -0.04
CA CYS A 61 3.82 0.25 1.01
C CYS A 61 3.48 1.64 0.47
N LYS A 62 4.30 2.19 -0.43
CA LYS A 62 4.02 3.47 -1.09
C LYS A 62 2.74 3.39 -1.93
N ALA A 63 2.61 2.35 -2.77
CA ALA A 63 1.44 2.15 -3.61
C ALA A 63 0.16 2.05 -2.77
N LEU A 64 0.16 1.25 -1.70
CA LEU A 64 -1.00 1.12 -0.82
C LEU A 64 -1.32 2.43 -0.09
N THR A 65 -0.32 3.15 0.40
CA THR A 65 -0.52 4.45 1.06
C THR A 65 -1.20 5.44 0.10
N CYS A 66 -0.71 5.55 -1.13
CA CYS A 66 -1.30 6.42 -2.16
C CYS A 66 -2.72 5.98 -2.55
N HIS A 67 -2.98 4.66 -2.60
CA HIS A 67 -4.31 4.13 -2.85
C HIS A 67 -5.28 4.56 -1.75
N LEU A 68 -4.95 4.31 -0.48
CA LEU A 68 -5.79 4.69 0.65
C LEU A 68 -6.05 6.21 0.69
N ALA A 69 -5.03 7.03 0.41
CA ALA A 69 -5.19 8.48 0.32
C ALA A 69 -6.14 8.91 -0.81
N THR A 70 -6.17 8.18 -1.92
CA THR A 70 -7.08 8.44 -3.04
C THR A 70 -8.52 8.09 -2.68
N LEU A 71 -8.73 7.01 -1.93
CA LEU A 71 -10.05 6.63 -1.41
C LEU A 71 -10.56 7.62 -0.35
N ASP A 72 -9.67 8.10 0.52
CA ASP A 72 -10.00 9.11 1.53
C ASP A 72 -10.39 10.44 0.85
N ASN A 73 -9.68 10.85 -0.21
CA ASN A 73 -10.03 12.06 -0.97
C ASN A 73 -11.34 11.95 -1.75
N ALA A 74 -11.69 10.76 -2.27
CA ALA A 74 -12.99 10.53 -2.88
C ALA A 74 -14.14 10.65 -1.85
N SER A 75 -13.84 10.33 -0.59
CA SER A 75 -14.75 10.44 0.56
C SER A 75 -14.72 11.85 1.21
N ALA A 76 -13.64 12.61 1.01
CA ALA A 76 -13.38 13.90 1.66
C ALA A 76 -14.22 15.09 1.16
N GLN A 77 -15.28 14.86 0.38
CA GLN A 77 -16.39 15.83 0.31
C GLN A 77 -17.22 15.87 1.60
N GLY A 78 -16.92 15.01 2.59
CA GLY A 78 -17.47 15.13 3.94
C GLY A 78 -16.58 14.49 5.02
N VAL A 79 -16.41 15.20 6.13
CA VAL A 79 -16.33 14.63 7.49
C VAL A 79 -14.98 14.04 7.96
N ALA A 80 -14.28 14.82 8.79
CA ALA A 80 -13.11 14.39 9.58
C ALA A 80 -13.41 13.33 10.67
N SER A 81 -14.68 12.99 10.92
CA SER A 81 -15.10 11.91 11.82
C SER A 81 -15.35 10.57 11.11
N GLU A 82 -15.39 10.51 9.77
CA GLU A 82 -15.61 9.27 9.01
C GLU A 82 -14.33 8.45 8.81
N LYS A 83 -13.16 9.05 9.08
CA LYS A 83 -11.84 8.50 8.71
C LYS A 83 -11.45 7.20 9.41
N VAL A 84 -11.90 7.00 10.66
CA VAL A 84 -11.74 5.72 11.37
C VAL A 84 -12.66 4.66 10.74
N SER A 85 -13.88 5.05 10.37
CA SER A 85 -14.87 4.16 9.77
C SER A 85 -14.50 3.74 8.35
N VAL A 86 -13.82 4.58 7.56
CA VAL A 86 -13.33 4.20 6.22
C VAL A 86 -12.22 3.16 6.32
N ILE A 87 -11.30 3.29 7.27
CA ILE A 87 -10.28 2.26 7.52
C ILE A 87 -10.97 0.94 7.91
N GLU A 88 -11.93 0.96 8.83
CA GLU A 88 -12.74 -0.23 9.20
C GLU A 88 -13.53 -0.80 8.01
N ARG A 89 -14.19 0.05 7.21
CA ARG A 89 -14.97 -0.35 6.02
C ARG A 89 -14.05 -0.93 4.93
N THR A 90 -12.82 -0.43 4.83
CA THR A 90 -11.77 -0.95 3.94
C THR A 90 -11.23 -2.29 4.43
N TYR A 91 -11.29 -2.61 5.73
CA TYR A 91 -10.96 -3.97 6.21
C TYR A 91 -12.06 -4.98 5.87
N ILE A 92 -13.31 -4.55 5.71
CA ILE A 92 -14.47 -5.42 5.51
C ILE A 92 -14.69 -5.81 4.03
N ASP A 93 -14.30 -4.99 3.05
CA ASP A 93 -14.56 -5.24 1.61
C ASP A 93 -13.31 -5.20 0.71
N ARG A 94 -12.29 -6.01 1.02
CA ARG A 94 -11.10 -6.23 0.15
C ARG A 94 -11.22 -7.45 -0.76
N SER A 95 -12.33 -8.18 -0.70
CA SER A 95 -12.50 -9.46 -1.40
C SER A 95 -12.81 -9.31 -2.89
N THR A 96 -12.95 -8.08 -3.39
CA THR A 96 -13.37 -7.83 -4.77
C THR A 96 -12.28 -7.13 -5.59
N ARG A 97 -12.03 -7.63 -6.80
CA ARG A 97 -11.19 -6.99 -7.84
C ARG A 97 -11.51 -5.50 -8.03
N LYS A 98 -12.76 -5.11 -7.73
CA LYS A 98 -13.26 -3.74 -7.76
C LYS A 98 -12.56 -2.79 -6.79
N TRP A 99 -11.97 -3.26 -5.69
CA TRP A 99 -11.27 -2.40 -4.73
C TRP A 99 -9.97 -1.85 -5.33
N TYR A 100 -9.13 -2.73 -5.87
CA TYR A 100 -7.86 -2.37 -6.50
C TYR A 100 -8.04 -1.43 -7.70
N ASP A 101 -9.16 -1.54 -8.42
CA ASP A 101 -9.46 -0.73 -9.60
C ASP A 101 -9.88 0.72 -9.29
N GLN A 102 -10.03 1.10 -8.01
CA GLN A 102 -10.46 2.46 -7.63
C GLN A 102 -9.35 3.51 -7.72
N SER A 103 -8.09 3.11 -7.92
CA SER A 103 -7.02 4.05 -8.28
C SER A 103 -5.85 3.37 -8.99
N PRO A 104 -5.03 4.11 -9.75
CA PRO A 104 -3.80 3.57 -10.35
C PRO A 104 -2.86 2.93 -9.32
N TRP A 105 -2.88 3.45 -8.09
CA TRP A 105 -2.06 2.93 -6.99
C TRP A 105 -2.59 1.61 -6.43
N GLY A 106 -3.90 1.42 -6.42
CA GLY A 106 -4.51 0.13 -6.07
C GLY A 106 -4.16 -0.94 -7.10
N GLN A 107 -4.19 -0.59 -8.38
CA GLN A 107 -3.77 -1.47 -9.47
C GLN A 107 -2.29 -1.83 -9.38
N LEU A 108 -1.42 -0.85 -9.10
CA LEU A 108 -0.01 -1.10 -8.87
C LEU A 108 0.21 -2.04 -7.68
N TYR A 109 -0.44 -1.78 -6.55
CA TYR A 109 -0.35 -2.67 -5.38
C TYR A 109 -0.78 -4.10 -5.71
N HIS A 110 -1.89 -4.25 -6.42
CA HIS A 110 -2.40 -5.56 -6.82
C HIS A 110 -1.42 -6.30 -7.73
N MET A 111 -0.83 -5.62 -8.72
CA MET A 111 0.21 -6.22 -9.57
C MET A 111 1.40 -6.70 -8.74
N LEU A 112 1.87 -5.88 -7.81
CA LEU A 112 2.97 -6.23 -6.91
C LEU A 112 2.62 -7.43 -6.02
N TYR A 113 1.38 -7.47 -5.52
CA TYR A 113 0.89 -8.56 -4.67
C TYR A 113 0.82 -9.90 -5.42
N LEU A 114 0.30 -9.88 -6.65
CA LEU A 114 0.24 -11.05 -7.53
C LEU A 114 1.64 -11.60 -7.83
N GLU A 115 2.61 -10.72 -8.07
CA GLU A 115 3.97 -11.10 -8.47
C GLU A 115 4.84 -11.55 -7.29
N TYR A 116 4.74 -10.88 -6.13
CA TYR A 116 5.76 -11.01 -5.07
C TYR A 116 5.24 -11.48 -3.71
N ALA A 117 3.94 -11.49 -3.46
CA ALA A 117 3.38 -11.65 -2.10
C ALA A 117 2.23 -12.67 -2.04
N GLY A 118 2.21 -13.64 -2.95
CA GLY A 118 1.31 -14.79 -2.86
C GLY A 118 -0.05 -14.64 -3.53
N GLY A 119 -0.31 -13.55 -4.27
CA GLY A 119 -1.53 -13.43 -5.07
C GLY A 119 -1.68 -14.47 -6.19
N ASN A 120 -0.60 -15.18 -6.52
CA ASN A 120 -0.59 -16.28 -7.48
C ASN A 120 -0.28 -17.66 -6.83
N GLY A 121 -0.39 -17.78 -5.50
CA GLY A 121 -0.12 -19.03 -4.78
C GLY A 121 1.36 -19.40 -4.63
N TYR A 122 2.29 -18.57 -5.12
CA TYR A 122 3.73 -18.73 -4.86
C TYR A 122 4.06 -18.23 -3.45
N VAL A 123 3.95 -19.12 -2.47
CA VAL A 123 4.89 -19.13 -1.36
C VAL A 123 6.20 -19.63 -1.95
N ASP A 124 7.20 -18.76 -2.09
CA ASP A 124 8.55 -19.19 -2.44
C ASP A 124 9.06 -20.08 -1.29
N GLU A 125 9.02 -21.38 -1.54
CA GLU A 125 9.56 -22.45 -0.70
C GLU A 125 11.07 -22.32 -0.43
N ARG A 126 11.75 -21.32 -1.00
CA ARG A 126 13.14 -20.94 -0.68
C ARG A 126 13.28 -19.91 0.44
N VAL A 127 12.19 -19.33 0.96
CA VAL A 127 12.24 -18.43 2.13
C VAL A 127 12.27 -19.21 3.45
N ILE A 128 12.01 -20.52 3.42
CA ILE A 128 12.29 -21.42 4.53
C ILE A 128 13.61 -22.13 4.23
N LEU A 129 14.71 -21.51 4.67
CA LEU A 129 15.99 -22.11 5.07
C LEU A 129 17.08 -21.06 4.81
N HIS A 130 17.46 -20.32 5.84
CA HIS A 130 18.85 -20.13 6.31
C HIS A 130 18.79 -19.46 7.69
#